data_AF-A0A061BIH7-F1
#
_entry.id   AF-A0A061BIH7-F1
#
_cell.length_a   1.000
_cell.length_b   1.000
_cell.length_c   1.000
_cell.angle_alpha   90.00
_cell.angle_beta   90.00
_cell.angle_gamma   90.00
#
_symmetry.space_group_name_H-M   'P 1'
#
loop_
_entity.id
_entity.type
_entity.pdbx_description
1 polymer ?
#
loop_
_entity_poly.entity_id
_entity_poly.type
_entity_poly.pdbx_seq_one_letter_code
_entity_poly.pdbx_strand_id
1 'polypeptide(L)'
;MSSARVRLPDDAFYRQSRLAAPPLTGDWPVEEVRQFVPTITDEHVARDILQRFYNDLKPLCNEVLAALSSTRLGHGEIEGFAGTDAQWFRQILDGLVSVFEYVLEEGDEEDRIVHVEALRSKLRADVEKHPYDWRTNARTVAEFIIATLREVRVQALSQHINRELLWHRLASLKFIDGDMLGWRLYCQDPTGPAWRRKMERLNTDEQAFVNEHRHRVERGRHRGADGEFALAKREFVPVGRREAARW
;
A
#
# COMPACT_ATOMS: atom_id res chain seq x y z
N MET A 1 -1.54 2.01 -38.22
CA MET A 1 -2.47 1.89 -37.07
C MET A 1 -1.65 2.19 -35.81
N SER A 2 -1.93 3.29 -35.14
CA SER A 2 -1.12 3.81 -34.02
C SER A 2 -1.49 3.07 -32.73
N SER A 3 -0.55 2.31 -32.17
CA SER A 3 -0.66 1.70 -30.84
C SER A 3 -0.52 2.80 -29.79
N ALA A 4 -1.57 3.03 -29.00
CA ALA A 4 -1.57 4.01 -27.93
C ALA A 4 -0.67 3.54 -26.78
N ARG A 5 0.28 4.38 -26.36
CA ARG A 5 1.18 4.16 -25.22
C ARG A 5 0.91 5.22 -24.14
N VAL A 6 0.98 4.86 -22.87
CA VAL A 6 0.70 5.75 -21.73
C VAL A 6 1.99 5.98 -20.94
N ARG A 7 2.43 7.24 -20.83
CA ARG A 7 3.55 7.68 -19.96
C ARG A 7 3.01 8.58 -18.84
N LEU A 8 3.48 8.37 -17.61
CA LEU A 8 3.05 9.10 -16.41
C LEU A 8 4.23 9.68 -15.59
N PRO A 9 3.99 10.61 -14.63
CA PRO A 9 4.98 11.48 -14.02
C PRO A 9 6.07 10.74 -13.20
N ASP A 10 7.26 11.33 -13.17
CA ASP A 10 8.47 10.89 -12.44
C ASP A 10 8.45 11.32 -10.97
N ASP A 11 7.54 10.76 -10.17
CA ASP A 11 7.63 10.89 -8.71
C ASP A 11 7.95 9.52 -8.09
N ALA A 12 9.25 9.22 -8.00
CA ALA A 12 9.78 7.91 -7.63
C ALA A 12 9.32 7.46 -6.23
N PHE A 13 9.14 8.41 -5.30
CA PHE A 13 8.65 8.14 -3.95
C PHE A 13 7.21 7.62 -3.96
N TYR A 14 6.35 8.21 -4.78
CA TYR A 14 4.94 7.81 -4.89
C TYR A 14 4.77 6.43 -5.52
N ARG A 15 5.60 6.09 -6.52
CA ARG A 15 5.59 4.73 -7.09
C ARG A 15 6.08 3.67 -6.11
N GLN A 16 7.01 4.03 -5.23
CA GLN A 16 7.56 3.11 -4.23
C GLN A 16 6.62 2.90 -3.04
N SER A 17 5.72 3.83 -2.75
CA SER A 17 4.77 3.72 -1.64
C SER A 17 3.38 3.22 -2.05
N ARG A 18 3.07 3.16 -3.35
CA ARG A 18 1.78 2.66 -3.88
C ARG A 18 1.96 1.42 -4.73
N LEU A 19 2.33 0.33 -4.07
CA LEU A 19 2.81 -0.88 -4.74
C LEU A 19 1.76 -1.55 -5.64
N ALA A 20 0.47 -1.34 -5.37
CA ALA A 20 -0.62 -1.80 -6.21
C ALA A 20 -1.16 -0.74 -7.18
N ALA A 21 -0.85 0.55 -7.07
CA ALA A 21 -1.52 1.58 -7.87
C ALA A 21 -1.11 1.59 -9.36
N PRO A 22 -2.09 1.65 -10.31
CA PRO A 22 -1.78 1.78 -11.72
C PRO A 22 -1.16 3.15 -12.07
N PRO A 23 -0.55 3.28 -13.26
CA PRO A 23 -0.33 2.27 -14.29
C PRO A 23 0.99 1.53 -14.12
N LEU A 24 1.19 0.50 -14.93
CA LEU A 24 2.51 -0.09 -15.14
C LEU A 24 3.44 0.89 -15.83
N THR A 25 4.72 0.78 -15.50
CA THR A 25 5.80 1.41 -16.23
C THR A 25 6.18 0.61 -17.49
N GLY A 26 6.54 1.32 -18.55
CA GLY A 26 6.92 0.71 -19.83
C GLY A 26 5.73 0.41 -20.74
N ASP A 27 6.01 -0.21 -21.87
CA ASP A 27 5.01 -0.57 -22.88
C ASP A 27 4.59 -2.03 -22.69
N TRP A 28 3.34 -2.26 -22.28
CA TRP A 28 2.77 -3.59 -22.06
C TRP A 28 1.59 -3.87 -23.00
N PRO A 29 1.50 -5.07 -23.59
CA PRO A 29 0.31 -5.49 -24.33
C PRO A 29 -0.94 -5.54 -23.43
N VAL A 30 -2.08 -5.07 -23.92
CA VAL A 30 -3.34 -5.04 -23.15
C VAL A 30 -3.77 -6.46 -22.74
N GLU A 31 -3.54 -7.43 -23.62
CA GLU A 31 -3.87 -8.84 -23.41
C GLU A 31 -3.02 -9.47 -22.30
N GLU A 32 -1.80 -9.00 -22.10
CA GLU A 32 -0.95 -9.44 -20.99
C GLU A 32 -1.39 -8.78 -19.69
N VAL A 33 -1.70 -7.48 -19.74
CA VAL A 33 -2.17 -6.71 -18.59
C VAL A 33 -3.45 -7.29 -17.99
N ARG A 34 -4.38 -7.77 -18.82
CA ARG A 34 -5.61 -8.44 -18.37
C ARG A 34 -5.35 -9.72 -17.58
N GLN A 35 -4.24 -10.42 -17.82
CA GLN A 35 -3.91 -11.67 -17.13
C GLN A 35 -3.44 -11.45 -15.68
N PHE A 36 -3.13 -10.21 -15.29
CA PHE A 36 -2.76 -9.89 -13.91
C PHE A 36 -3.95 -9.96 -12.95
N VAL A 37 -5.18 -9.95 -13.44
CA VAL A 37 -6.40 -10.04 -12.65
C VAL A 37 -7.16 -11.31 -13.02
N PRO A 38 -7.49 -12.18 -12.06
CA PRO A 38 -8.36 -13.32 -12.35
C PRO A 38 -9.79 -12.85 -12.57
N THR A 39 -10.54 -13.59 -13.37
CA THR A 39 -11.99 -13.39 -13.50
C THR A 39 -12.71 -14.26 -12.46
N ILE A 40 -13.56 -13.64 -11.66
CA ILE A 40 -14.41 -14.34 -10.68
C ILE A 40 -15.87 -14.08 -11.06
N THR A 41 -16.65 -15.14 -11.18
CA THR A 41 -18.06 -15.05 -11.62
C THR A 41 -19.05 -15.64 -10.63
N ASP A 42 -18.55 -16.19 -9.52
CA ASP A 42 -19.36 -16.88 -8.52
C ASP A 42 -19.19 -16.19 -7.16
N GLU A 43 -20.28 -15.64 -6.65
CA GLU A 43 -20.37 -14.98 -5.36
C GLU A 43 -19.98 -15.89 -4.20
N HIS A 44 -20.36 -17.18 -4.22
CA HIS A 44 -20.04 -18.11 -3.14
C HIS A 44 -18.54 -18.35 -3.06
N VAL A 45 -17.89 -18.51 -4.22
CA VAL A 45 -16.43 -18.61 -4.30
C VAL A 45 -15.76 -17.33 -3.83
N ALA A 46 -16.31 -16.16 -4.20
CA ALA A 46 -15.79 -14.88 -3.75
C ALA A 46 -15.88 -14.74 -2.22
N ARG A 47 -17.05 -15.06 -1.64
CA ARG A 47 -17.29 -15.03 -0.19
C ARG A 47 -16.35 -15.97 0.56
N ASP A 48 -16.15 -17.20 0.08
CA ASP A 48 -15.22 -18.16 0.70
C ASP A 48 -13.77 -17.66 0.69
N ILE A 49 -13.34 -17.01 -0.39
CA ILE A 49 -12.00 -16.43 -0.50
C ILE A 49 -11.85 -15.25 0.47
N LEU A 50 -12.82 -14.34 0.51
CA LEU A 50 -12.82 -13.21 1.45
C LEU A 50 -12.81 -13.69 2.89
N GLN A 51 -13.65 -14.66 3.24
CA GLN A 51 -13.70 -15.22 4.59
C GLN A 51 -12.35 -15.80 5.01
N ARG A 52 -11.71 -16.61 4.15
CA ARG A 52 -10.38 -17.16 4.44
C ARG A 52 -9.34 -16.05 4.62
N PHE A 53 -9.32 -15.07 3.72
CA PHE A 53 -8.40 -13.94 3.82
C PHE A 53 -8.64 -13.14 5.11
N TYR A 54 -9.89 -12.86 5.46
CA TYR A 54 -10.27 -12.14 6.67
C TYR A 54 -9.89 -12.89 7.95
N ASN A 55 -10.09 -14.21 7.95
CA ASN A 55 -9.70 -15.09 9.06
C ASN A 55 -8.18 -15.11 9.29
N ASP A 56 -7.37 -14.88 8.26
CA ASP A 56 -5.92 -14.71 8.41
C ASP A 56 -5.55 -13.27 8.80
N LEU A 57 -6.24 -12.29 8.22
CA LEU A 57 -5.97 -10.86 8.39
C LEU A 57 -6.24 -10.37 9.81
N LYS A 58 -7.46 -10.60 10.33
CA LYS A 58 -7.91 -10.03 11.60
C LYS A 58 -7.04 -10.49 12.78
N PRO A 59 -6.74 -11.80 12.96
CA PRO A 59 -5.85 -12.23 14.04
C PRO A 59 -4.44 -11.66 13.89
N LEU A 60 -3.91 -11.61 12.66
CA LEU A 60 -2.57 -11.09 12.42
C LEU A 60 -2.46 -9.60 12.74
N CYS A 61 -3.45 -8.77 12.38
CA CYS A 61 -3.54 -7.38 12.79
C CYS A 61 -3.59 -7.24 14.33
N ASN A 62 -4.40 -8.06 15.00
CA ASN A 62 -4.48 -8.05 16.46
C ASN A 62 -3.15 -8.43 17.12
N GLU A 63 -2.45 -9.44 16.60
CA GLU A 63 -1.13 -9.85 17.08
C GLU A 63 -0.08 -8.76 16.90
N VAL A 64 -0.07 -8.09 15.75
CA VAL A 64 0.80 -6.94 15.50
C VAL A 64 0.51 -5.82 16.50
N LEU A 65 -0.76 -5.45 16.69
CA LEU A 65 -1.16 -4.41 17.64
C LEU A 65 -0.78 -4.76 19.09
N ALA A 66 -0.93 -6.02 19.47
CA ALA A 66 -0.53 -6.51 20.78
C ALA A 66 0.99 -6.43 20.98
N ALA A 67 1.78 -6.88 19.98
CA ALA A 67 3.24 -6.84 20.02
C ALA A 67 3.78 -5.41 20.14
N LEU A 68 3.12 -4.44 19.50
CA LEU A 68 3.48 -3.02 19.59
C LEU A 68 3.07 -2.39 20.92
N SER A 69 2.08 -2.97 21.63
CA SER A 69 1.55 -2.44 22.89
C SER A 69 2.27 -3.00 24.12
N SER A 70 2.72 -4.26 24.08
CA SER A 70 3.42 -4.94 25.18
C SER A 70 4.79 -4.33 25.51
N THR A 71 5.40 -3.65 24.54
CA THR A 71 6.68 -2.92 24.66
C THR A 71 6.63 -1.66 25.53
N ARG A 72 5.45 -1.16 25.92
CA ARG A 72 5.34 0.01 26.82
C ARG A 72 5.59 -0.30 28.30
N LEU A 73 5.59 -1.58 28.71
CA LEU A 73 5.56 -1.96 30.13
C LEU A 73 6.93 -2.36 30.72
N GLY A 74 8.01 -2.38 29.93
CA GLY A 74 9.34 -2.72 30.43
C GLY A 74 10.45 -2.12 29.59
N HIS A 75 11.01 -1.00 30.05
CA HIS A 75 12.27 -0.42 29.60
C HIS A 75 12.44 -0.20 28.08
N GLY A 76 11.87 0.90 27.56
CA GLY A 76 12.25 1.49 26.27
C GLY A 76 11.12 1.49 25.25
N GLU A 77 10.94 2.62 24.57
CA GLU A 77 10.17 2.66 23.34
C GLU A 77 10.81 1.74 22.30
N ILE A 78 10.02 1.12 21.41
CA ILE A 78 10.58 0.40 20.26
C ILE A 78 11.45 1.39 19.49
N GLU A 79 12.72 1.05 19.28
CA GLU A 79 13.64 1.92 18.57
C GLU A 79 13.11 2.15 17.13
N GLY A 80 12.64 3.36 16.85
CA GLY A 80 12.00 3.72 15.58
C GLY A 80 10.47 3.65 15.54
N PHE A 81 9.79 3.44 16.67
CA PHE A 81 8.32 3.40 16.74
C PHE A 81 7.80 4.00 18.05
N ALA A 82 7.52 5.32 18.03
CA ALA A 82 7.14 6.10 19.21
C ALA A 82 5.93 7.02 18.95
N GLY A 83 5.22 7.38 20.02
CA GLY A 83 4.15 8.40 20.01
C GLY A 83 3.12 8.27 18.88
N THR A 84 3.11 9.27 17.99
CA THR A 84 2.15 9.45 16.89
C THR A 84 2.23 8.40 15.80
N ASP A 85 3.39 7.75 15.62
CA ASP A 85 3.57 6.71 14.58
C ASP A 85 2.82 5.44 14.95
N ALA A 86 2.80 5.09 16.24
CA ALA A 86 2.03 3.97 16.76
C ALA A 86 0.52 4.16 16.59
N GLN A 87 0.03 5.38 16.78
CA GLN A 87 -1.38 5.71 16.57
C GLN A 87 -1.76 5.68 15.09
N TRP A 88 -0.92 6.25 14.23
CA TRP A 88 -1.13 6.21 12.79
C TRP A 88 -1.12 4.79 12.25
N PHE A 89 -0.20 3.96 12.73
CA PHE A 89 -0.14 2.56 12.34
C PHE A 89 -1.36 1.77 12.81
N ARG A 90 -1.83 2.01 14.04
CA ARG A 90 -3.09 1.43 14.52
C ARG A 90 -4.26 1.79 13.60
N GLN A 91 -4.38 3.04 13.17
CA GLN A 91 -5.42 3.46 12.23
C GLN A 91 -5.35 2.72 10.89
N ILE A 92 -4.14 2.42 10.38
CA ILE A 92 -3.98 1.64 9.16
C ILE A 92 -4.51 0.22 9.36
N LEU A 93 -4.14 -0.45 10.46
CA LEU A 93 -4.58 -1.82 10.73
C LEU A 93 -6.08 -1.91 10.98
N ASP A 94 -6.62 -0.98 11.77
CA ASP A 94 -8.06 -0.91 12.06
C ASP A 94 -8.83 -0.65 10.75
N GLY A 95 -8.40 0.32 9.94
CA GLY A 95 -9.03 0.61 8.66
C GLY A 95 -8.99 -0.58 7.70
N LEU A 96 -7.87 -1.30 7.64
CA LEU A 96 -7.73 -2.50 6.82
C LEU A 96 -8.72 -3.60 7.27
N VAL A 97 -8.82 -3.87 8.57
CA VAL A 97 -9.79 -4.85 9.10
C VAL A 97 -11.21 -4.41 8.82
N SER A 98 -11.56 -3.15 9.09
CA SER A 98 -12.91 -2.63 8.88
C SER A 98 -13.36 -2.69 7.43
N VAL A 99 -12.49 -2.39 6.46
CA VAL A 99 -12.82 -2.50 5.03
C VAL A 99 -13.19 -3.94 4.68
N PHE A 100 -12.36 -4.92 5.04
CA PHE A 100 -12.63 -6.30 4.65
C PHE A 100 -13.75 -6.95 5.47
N GLU A 101 -13.98 -6.52 6.71
CA GLU A 101 -15.15 -6.91 7.50
C GLU A 101 -16.44 -6.39 6.85
N TYR A 102 -16.45 -5.11 6.45
CA TYR A 102 -17.59 -4.51 5.76
C TYR A 102 -17.93 -5.24 4.44
N VAL A 103 -16.93 -5.47 3.58
CA VAL A 103 -17.15 -6.16 2.30
C VAL A 103 -17.66 -7.59 2.51
N LEU A 104 -17.18 -8.27 3.55
CA LEU A 104 -17.61 -9.63 3.87
C LEU A 104 -19.07 -9.68 4.36
N GLU A 105 -19.40 -8.86 5.36
CA GLU A 105 -20.70 -8.92 6.06
C GLU A 105 -21.80 -8.14 5.33
N GLU A 106 -21.48 -6.95 4.83
CA GLU A 106 -22.45 -5.97 4.33
C GLU A 106 -22.34 -5.71 2.82
N GLY A 107 -21.23 -6.07 2.19
CA GLY A 107 -21.02 -5.88 0.74
C GLY A 107 -22.04 -6.66 -0.10
N ASP A 108 -22.41 -6.12 -1.26
CA ASP A 108 -23.24 -6.86 -2.22
C ASP A 108 -22.41 -7.88 -3.02
N GLU A 109 -23.07 -8.62 -3.91
CA GLU A 109 -22.40 -9.62 -4.76
C GLU A 109 -21.28 -9.01 -5.62
N GLU A 110 -21.54 -7.85 -6.21
CA GLU A 110 -20.57 -7.18 -7.07
C GLU A 110 -19.36 -6.72 -6.26
N ASP A 111 -19.58 -6.12 -5.10
CA ASP A 111 -18.53 -5.69 -4.18
C ASP A 111 -17.62 -6.85 -3.79
N ARG A 112 -18.19 -7.99 -3.41
CA ARG A 112 -17.41 -9.19 -3.02
C ARG A 112 -16.57 -9.70 -4.17
N ILE A 113 -17.15 -9.84 -5.36
CA ILE A 113 -16.45 -10.30 -6.56
C ILE A 113 -15.30 -9.35 -6.90
N VAL A 114 -15.59 -8.04 -6.97
CA VAL A 114 -14.61 -7.00 -7.29
C VAL A 114 -13.44 -6.99 -6.32
N HIS A 115 -13.69 -7.11 -5.02
CA HIS A 115 -12.63 -7.15 -4.01
C HIS A 115 -11.80 -8.44 -4.10
N VAL A 116 -12.40 -9.58 -4.42
CA VAL A 116 -11.64 -10.82 -4.61
C VAL A 116 -10.77 -10.76 -5.86
N GLU A 117 -11.29 -10.25 -6.97
CA GLU A 117 -10.49 -10.03 -8.18
C GLU A 117 -9.30 -9.11 -7.88
N ALA A 118 -9.52 -8.04 -7.13
CA ALA A 118 -8.47 -7.11 -6.72
C ALA A 118 -7.44 -7.77 -5.78
N LEU A 119 -7.89 -8.48 -4.74
CA LEU A 119 -7.03 -9.21 -3.80
C LEU A 119 -6.16 -10.27 -4.48
N ARG A 120 -6.75 -11.00 -5.43
CA ARG A 120 -6.07 -12.07 -6.16
C ARG A 120 -5.29 -11.57 -7.38
N SER A 121 -5.37 -10.29 -7.70
CA SER A 121 -4.56 -9.70 -8.75
C SER A 121 -3.08 -9.73 -8.38
N LYS A 122 -2.21 -9.85 -9.39
CA LYS A 122 -0.77 -9.75 -9.24
C LYS A 122 -0.41 -8.34 -8.79
N LEU A 123 0.46 -8.22 -7.79
CA LEU A 123 0.95 -6.94 -7.29
C LEU A 123 1.75 -6.26 -8.40
N ARG A 124 1.29 -5.09 -8.83
CA ARG A 124 1.93 -4.28 -9.87
C ARG A 124 3.43 -4.09 -9.66
N ALA A 125 3.86 -3.74 -8.44
CA ALA A 125 5.28 -3.56 -8.15
C ALA A 125 6.13 -4.82 -8.39
N ASP A 126 5.59 -6.01 -8.09
CA ASP A 126 6.31 -7.26 -8.35
C ASP A 126 6.31 -7.60 -9.84
N VAL A 127 5.22 -7.32 -10.58
CA VAL A 127 5.16 -7.46 -12.04
C VAL A 127 6.23 -6.61 -12.72
N GLU A 128 6.41 -5.36 -12.30
CA GLU A 128 7.45 -4.47 -12.84
C GLU A 128 8.85 -4.94 -12.51
N LYS A 129 9.04 -5.51 -11.31
CA LYS A 129 10.32 -6.05 -10.87
C LYS A 129 10.67 -7.35 -11.63
N HIS A 130 9.67 -8.11 -12.02
CA HIS A 130 9.77 -9.44 -12.62
C HIS A 130 9.00 -9.53 -13.93
N PRO A 131 9.35 -8.72 -14.96
CA PRO A 131 8.50 -8.56 -16.13
C PRO A 131 8.37 -9.83 -16.99
N TYR A 132 9.38 -10.71 -16.97
CA TYR A 132 9.41 -11.93 -17.79
C TYR A 132 9.00 -13.19 -17.03
N ASP A 133 8.85 -13.10 -15.71
CA ASP A 133 8.68 -14.20 -14.76
C ASP A 133 7.58 -13.92 -13.72
N TRP A 134 6.74 -12.90 -13.97
CA TRP A 134 5.67 -12.45 -13.07
C TRP A 134 4.70 -13.56 -12.66
N ARG A 135 4.47 -14.58 -13.52
CA ARG A 135 3.56 -15.68 -13.20
C ARG A 135 3.99 -16.43 -11.94
N THR A 136 5.29 -16.64 -11.79
CA THR A 136 5.91 -17.39 -10.70
C THR A 136 6.33 -16.47 -9.56
N ASN A 137 6.84 -15.28 -9.86
CA ASN A 137 7.52 -14.43 -8.89
C ASN A 137 6.69 -13.23 -8.41
N ALA A 138 5.62 -12.85 -9.11
CA ALA A 138 4.74 -11.80 -8.62
C ALA A 138 3.75 -12.36 -7.62
N ARG A 139 3.80 -11.81 -6.39
CA ARG A 139 2.80 -12.06 -5.37
C ARG A 139 1.47 -11.46 -5.80
N THR A 140 0.39 -11.97 -5.23
CA THR A 140 -0.91 -11.31 -5.23
C THR A 140 -0.94 -10.15 -4.24
N VAL A 141 -1.93 -9.27 -4.37
CA VAL A 141 -2.17 -8.20 -3.38
C VAL A 141 -2.42 -8.79 -1.99
N ALA A 142 -3.22 -9.85 -1.89
CA ALA A 142 -3.47 -10.54 -0.62
C ALA A 142 -2.19 -11.08 0.02
N GLU A 143 -1.34 -11.76 -0.76
CA GLU A 143 -0.04 -12.27 -0.27
C GLU A 143 0.88 -11.14 0.19
N PHE A 144 0.88 -10.00 -0.50
CA PHE A 144 1.63 -8.82 -0.08
C PHE A 144 1.15 -8.27 1.26
N ILE A 145 -0.17 -8.13 1.46
CA ILE A 145 -0.75 -7.64 2.72
C ILE A 145 -0.33 -8.56 3.88
N ILE A 146 -0.57 -9.87 3.75
CA ILE A 146 -0.26 -10.84 4.81
C ILE A 146 1.25 -10.92 5.07
N ALA A 147 2.08 -10.96 4.04
CA ALA A 147 3.53 -11.02 4.20
C ALA A 147 4.07 -9.76 4.90
N THR A 148 3.55 -8.58 4.56
CA THR A 148 3.94 -7.31 5.19
C THR A 148 3.58 -7.32 6.67
N LEU A 149 2.36 -7.74 7.03
CA LEU A 149 1.94 -7.82 8.43
C LEU A 149 2.75 -8.85 9.24
N ARG A 150 3.08 -10.00 8.65
CA ARG A 150 3.96 -11.00 9.28
C ARG A 150 5.36 -10.45 9.53
N GLU A 151 5.93 -9.73 8.58
CA GLU A 151 7.25 -9.11 8.72
C GLU A 151 7.26 -8.07 9.84
N VAL A 152 6.23 -7.22 9.89
CA VAL A 152 6.08 -6.20 10.94
C VAL A 152 5.91 -6.84 12.31
N ARG A 153 5.14 -7.93 12.41
CA ARG A 153 5.00 -8.70 13.65
C ARG A 153 6.35 -9.20 14.16
N VAL A 154 7.16 -9.81 13.29
CA VAL A 154 8.49 -10.31 13.66
C VAL A 154 9.38 -9.18 14.17
N GLN A 155 9.36 -8.04 13.49
CA GLN A 155 10.14 -6.86 13.87
C GLN A 155 9.67 -6.22 15.19
N ALA A 156 8.36 -6.15 15.40
CA ALA A 156 7.79 -5.69 16.66
C ALA A 156 8.20 -6.60 17.84
N LEU A 157 8.15 -7.92 17.64
CA LEU A 157 8.57 -8.90 18.65
C LEU A 157 10.08 -8.85 18.92
N SER A 158 10.90 -8.51 17.93
CA SER A 158 12.35 -8.28 18.11
C SER A 158 12.68 -6.89 18.66
N GLN A 159 11.67 -6.09 19.02
CA GLN A 159 11.82 -4.71 19.54
C GLN A 159 12.60 -3.77 18.61
N HIS A 160 12.66 -4.08 17.32
CA HIS A 160 13.39 -3.31 16.32
C HIS A 160 12.60 -3.29 15.01
N ILE A 161 12.10 -2.12 14.64
CA ILE A 161 11.36 -1.94 13.39
C ILE A 161 12.23 -1.18 12.41
N ASN A 162 12.52 -1.83 11.29
CA ASN A 162 13.20 -1.20 10.17
C ASN A 162 12.32 -0.07 9.63
N ARG A 163 12.83 1.16 9.72
CA ARG A 163 12.11 2.36 9.27
C ARG A 163 11.84 2.37 7.76
N GLU A 164 12.68 1.72 6.95
CA GLU A 164 12.42 1.58 5.51
C GLU A 164 11.19 0.69 5.24
N LEU A 165 10.98 -0.36 6.05
CA LEU A 165 9.80 -1.21 5.98
C LEU A 165 8.52 -0.41 6.26
N LEU A 166 8.55 0.47 7.29
CA LEU A 166 7.44 1.35 7.66
C LEU A 166 6.98 2.23 6.49
N TRP A 167 7.92 2.74 5.70
CA TRP A 167 7.57 3.70 4.65
C TRP A 167 7.30 3.05 3.30
N HIS A 168 7.98 1.96 2.94
CA HIS A 168 7.80 1.35 1.62
C HIS A 168 6.68 0.33 1.55
N ARG A 169 6.42 -0.44 2.62
CA ARG A 169 5.39 -1.49 2.59
C ARG A 169 4.17 -1.15 3.42
N LEU A 170 4.37 -0.54 4.59
CA LEU A 170 3.25 -0.20 5.47
C LEU A 170 2.48 1.03 5.01
N ALA A 171 3.15 2.04 4.46
CA ALA A 171 2.44 3.17 3.83
C ALA A 171 1.54 2.70 2.68
N SER A 172 1.93 1.65 1.95
CA SER A 172 1.09 1.05 0.91
C SER A 172 -0.20 0.45 1.46
N LEU A 173 -0.18 -0.11 2.67
CA LEU A 173 -1.39 -0.69 3.29
C LEU A 173 -2.45 0.37 3.58
N LYS A 174 -2.07 1.62 3.83
CA LYS A 174 -3.02 2.72 4.05
C LYS A 174 -3.91 2.96 2.82
N PHE A 175 -3.36 2.81 1.63
CA PHE A 175 -4.04 3.09 0.36
C PHE A 175 -4.42 1.84 -0.40
N ILE A 176 -4.14 0.66 0.17
CA ILE A 176 -4.17 -0.60 -0.59
C ILE A 176 -5.54 -0.91 -1.18
N ASP A 177 -6.62 -0.55 -0.47
CA ASP A 177 -7.99 -0.75 -0.95
C ASP A 177 -8.28 0.06 -2.22
N GLY A 178 -8.03 1.36 -2.18
CA GLY A 178 -8.16 2.22 -3.34
C GLY A 178 -7.25 1.79 -4.49
N ASP A 179 -6.00 1.45 -4.18
CA ASP A 179 -4.97 1.05 -5.14
C ASP A 179 -5.32 -0.26 -5.85
N MET A 180 -5.69 -1.30 -5.09
CA MET A 180 -6.00 -2.62 -5.65
C MET A 180 -7.24 -2.58 -6.54
N LEU A 181 -8.23 -1.76 -6.18
CA LEU A 181 -9.43 -1.57 -7.00
C LEU A 181 -9.13 -0.74 -8.25
N GLY A 182 -8.29 0.29 -8.14
CA GLY A 182 -7.79 1.04 -9.30
C GLY A 182 -6.99 0.16 -10.26
N TRP A 183 -6.15 -0.70 -9.70
CA TRP A 183 -5.36 -1.69 -10.42
C TRP A 183 -6.21 -2.71 -11.16
N ARG A 184 -7.25 -3.24 -10.49
CA ARG A 184 -8.21 -4.15 -11.11
C ARG A 184 -8.89 -3.51 -12.32
N LEU A 185 -9.37 -2.27 -12.18
CA LEU A 185 -9.97 -1.52 -13.29
C LEU A 185 -8.96 -1.27 -14.43
N TYR A 186 -7.72 -0.93 -14.09
CA TYR A 186 -6.66 -0.74 -15.09
C TYR A 186 -6.40 -2.04 -15.85
N CYS A 187 -6.34 -3.18 -15.15
CA CYS A 187 -6.07 -4.45 -15.81
C CYS A 187 -7.18 -4.88 -16.75
N GLN A 188 -8.45 -4.60 -16.41
CA GLN A 188 -9.59 -4.93 -17.26
C GLN A 188 -9.62 -4.09 -18.55
N ASP A 189 -9.42 -2.78 -18.41
CA ASP A 189 -9.34 -1.84 -19.53
C ASP A 189 -8.27 -0.76 -19.28
N PRO A 190 -7.01 -1.00 -19.71
CA PRO A 190 -5.92 -0.04 -19.54
C PRO A 190 -6.17 1.28 -20.29
N THR A 191 -6.97 1.23 -21.36
CA THR A 191 -7.29 2.39 -22.20
C THR A 191 -8.48 3.19 -21.68
N GLY A 192 -9.29 2.59 -20.82
CA GLY A 192 -10.52 3.14 -20.30
C GLY A 192 -10.34 4.36 -19.39
N PRO A 193 -11.39 5.16 -19.20
CA PRO A 193 -11.39 6.28 -18.27
C PRO A 193 -11.74 5.87 -16.82
N ALA A 194 -12.17 4.63 -16.58
CA ALA A 194 -12.69 4.21 -15.28
C ALA A 194 -11.60 4.21 -14.19
N TRP A 195 -10.46 3.58 -14.45
CA TRP A 195 -9.34 3.56 -13.50
C TRP A 195 -8.78 4.97 -13.28
N ARG A 196 -8.68 5.80 -14.34
CA ARG A 196 -8.22 7.20 -14.23
C ARG A 196 -9.11 8.02 -13.30
N ARG A 197 -10.43 7.98 -13.51
CA ARG A 197 -11.41 8.65 -12.64
C ARG A 197 -11.38 8.14 -11.20
N LYS A 198 -11.05 6.85 -10.98
CA LYS A 198 -10.85 6.31 -9.63
C LYS A 198 -9.58 6.89 -9.00
N MET A 199 -8.46 6.86 -9.72
CA MET A 199 -7.19 7.39 -9.22
C MET A 199 -7.25 8.90 -8.96
N GLU A 200 -7.93 9.69 -9.80
CA GLU A 200 -8.13 11.13 -9.59
C GLU A 200 -8.88 11.44 -8.29
N ARG A 201 -9.94 10.68 -7.99
CA ARG A 201 -10.67 10.81 -6.72
C ARG A 201 -9.78 10.49 -5.52
N LEU A 202 -9.07 9.37 -5.58
CA LEU A 202 -8.14 8.96 -4.52
C LEU A 202 -6.99 9.95 -4.32
N ASN A 203 -6.50 10.58 -5.39
CA ASN A 203 -5.41 11.56 -5.34
C ASN A 203 -5.81 12.83 -4.54
N THR A 204 -7.10 13.17 -4.50
CA THR A 204 -7.58 14.33 -3.73
C THR A 204 -7.50 14.06 -2.23
N ASP A 205 -7.98 12.89 -1.80
CA ASP A 205 -7.90 12.44 -0.40
C ASP A 205 -6.43 12.20 0.02
N GLU A 206 -5.61 11.75 -0.91
CA GLU A 206 -4.17 11.53 -0.74
C GLU A 206 -3.37 12.81 -0.60
N GLN A 207 -3.65 13.85 -1.39
CA GLN A 207 -2.97 15.15 -1.26
C GLN A 207 -3.21 15.77 0.12
N ALA A 208 -4.41 15.61 0.67
CA ALA A 208 -4.70 16.02 2.04
C ALA A 208 -3.80 15.27 3.04
N PHE A 209 -3.64 13.95 2.86
CA PHE A 209 -2.76 13.14 3.70
C PHE A 209 -1.27 13.50 3.54
N VAL A 210 -0.77 13.68 2.32
CA VAL A 210 0.63 14.06 2.06
C VAL A 210 0.93 15.44 2.65
N ASN A 211 0.01 16.39 2.53
CA ASN A 211 0.15 17.70 3.15
C ASN A 211 0.17 17.61 4.68
N GLU A 212 -0.73 16.80 5.25
CA GLU A 212 -0.71 16.52 6.69
C GLU A 212 0.61 15.88 7.13
N HIS A 213 1.11 14.90 6.37
CA HIS A 213 2.38 14.23 6.62
C HIS A 213 3.57 15.21 6.51
N ARG A 214 3.60 16.05 5.47
CA ARG A 214 4.61 17.11 5.31
C ARG A 214 4.58 18.08 6.50
N HIS A 215 3.41 18.52 6.94
CA HIS A 215 3.27 19.38 8.12
C HIS A 215 3.65 18.69 9.42
N ARG A 216 3.47 17.37 9.55
CA ARG A 216 3.98 16.59 10.68
C ARG A 216 5.51 16.54 10.66
N VAL A 217 6.12 16.32 9.50
CA VAL A 217 7.58 16.36 9.30
C VAL A 217 8.16 17.75 9.59
N GLU A 218 7.52 18.82 9.14
CA GLU A 218 7.93 20.21 9.40
C GLU A 218 7.83 20.58 10.88
N ARG A 219 6.74 20.18 11.56
CA ARG A 219 6.59 20.37 13.01
C ARG A 219 7.64 19.61 13.81
N GLY A 220 8.01 18.39 13.38
CA GLY A 220 9.10 17.62 13.99
C GLY A 220 10.46 18.32 13.84
N ARG A 221 10.72 18.99 12.70
CA ARG A 221 11.96 19.76 12.46
C ARG A 221 12.08 21.00 13.35
N HIS A 222 10.98 21.68 13.64
CA HIS A 222 11.01 22.91 14.45
C HIS A 222 11.15 22.66 15.96
N ARG A 223 10.92 21.43 16.45
CA ARG A 223 11.09 21.07 17.87
C ARG A 223 12.47 20.53 18.22
N GLY A 224 13.37 20.39 17.25
CA GLY A 224 14.70 19.79 17.41
C GLY A 224 15.78 20.67 18.06
N ALA A 225 15.49 21.26 19.23
CA ALA A 225 16.54 21.60 20.19
C ALA A 225 16.53 20.64 21.40
N ASP A 226 15.37 20.06 21.73
CA ASP A 226 15.21 19.09 22.81
C ASP A 226 14.50 17.84 22.26
N GLY A 227 15.28 16.87 21.77
CA GLY A 227 14.87 15.46 21.64
C GLY A 227 13.77 15.09 20.61
N GLU A 228 14.04 14.02 19.87
CA GLU A 228 12.99 13.07 19.43
C GLU A 228 12.00 13.47 18.32
N PHE A 229 12.47 14.03 17.21
CA PHE A 229 11.82 13.78 15.92
C PHE A 229 12.85 13.49 14.83
N ALA A 230 13.37 12.27 14.82
CA ALA A 230 14.21 11.71 13.76
C ALA A 230 13.42 11.40 12.47
N LEU A 231 12.46 12.24 12.09
CA LEU A 231 11.65 12.18 10.85
C LEU A 231 12.21 13.10 9.75
N ALA A 232 13.41 13.66 9.95
CA ALA A 232 13.97 14.70 9.10
C ALA A 232 15.36 14.32 8.58
N LYS A 233 15.45 13.33 7.69
CA LYS A 233 16.60 13.28 6.78
C LYS A 233 16.33 14.12 5.54
N ARG A 234 17.34 14.90 5.17
CA ARG A 234 17.36 15.78 3.99
C ARG A 234 17.12 15.05 2.67
N GLU A 235 17.36 13.75 2.63
CA GLU A 235 17.25 12.90 1.43
C GLU A 235 15.80 12.58 1.00
N PHE A 236 14.80 12.95 1.82
CA PHE A 236 13.38 12.68 1.56
C PHE A 236 12.50 13.94 1.46
N VAL A 237 13.12 15.13 1.36
CA VAL A 237 12.43 16.33 0.87
C VAL A 237 12.52 16.27 -0.66
N PRO A 238 11.44 16.52 -1.42
CA PRO A 238 11.57 16.78 -2.85
C PRO A 238 12.48 17.98 -3.02
N VAL A 239 13.76 17.73 -3.29
CA VAL A 239 14.67 18.79 -3.70
C VAL A 239 14.28 19.02 -5.14
N GLY A 240 13.45 20.05 -5.39
CA GLY A 240 13.29 20.58 -6.74
C GLY A 240 14.69 20.71 -7.32
N ARG A 241 14.93 20.04 -8.46
CA ARG A 241 16.24 19.93 -9.12
C ARG A 241 17.05 21.21 -8.92
N ARG A 242 18.09 21.13 -8.10
CA ARG A 242 19.24 22.04 -8.25
C ARG A 242 20.18 21.42 -9.29
N GLU A 243 19.73 21.41 -10.54
CA GLU A 243 20.68 21.43 -11.64
C GLU A 243 21.10 22.89 -11.84
N ALA A 244 22.26 23.22 -11.29
CA ALA A 244 23.23 24.21 -11.79
C ALA A 244 24.09 24.71 -10.62
N ALA A 245 25.05 23.90 -10.18
CA ALA A 245 26.32 24.42 -9.69
C ALA A 245 27.40 23.35 -9.83
N ARG A 246 28.35 23.62 -10.74
CA ARG A 246 29.66 22.97 -10.94
C ARG A 246 29.56 21.65 -11.74
N TRP A 247 30.09 21.54 -12.95
CA TRP A 247 31.33 22.10 -13.51
C TRP A 247 31.11 22.76 -14.86
#